data_AF-A0A0B5DCH2-F1
#
_entry.id   AF-A0A0B5DCH2-F1
#
_cell.length_a   1.000
_cell.length_b   1.000
_cell.length_c   1.000
_cell.angle_alpha   90.00
_cell.angle_beta   90.00
_cell.angle_gamma   90.00
#
_symmetry.space_group_name_H-M   'P 1'
#
loop_
_entity.id
_entity.type
_entity.pdbx_description
1 polymer ?
#
loop_
_entity_poly.entity_id
_entity_poly.type
_entity_poly.pdbx_seq_one_letter_code
_entity_poly.pdbx_strand_id
1 'polypeptide(L)' 'MSAQLGYSRGGTSHYVSAVSISSGQNKSHTWALAESAYCTSTIGLLKYTGGSYQTPASHC' A
#
# COMPACT_ATOMS: atom_id res chain seq x y z
N MET A 1 4.05 14.90 8.56
CA MET A 1 4.75 13.60 8.61
C MET A 1 4.84 13.05 7.18
N SER A 2 5.89 12.31 6.80
CA SER A 2 5.92 11.65 5.49
C SER A 2 5.60 10.17 5.62
N ALA A 3 4.79 9.66 4.69
CA ALA A 3 4.41 8.26 4.59
C ALA A 3 4.43 7.81 3.13
N GLN A 4 4.72 6.54 2.88
CA GLN A 4 4.63 5.90 1.58
C GLN A 4 3.51 4.87 1.63
N LEU A 5 2.59 4.96 0.68
CA LEU A 5 1.58 3.94 0.45
C LEU A 5 2.13 2.91 -0.54
N GLY A 6 1.69 1.68 -0.43
CA GLY A 6 2.12 0.61 -1.29
C GLY A 6 1.23 -0.61 -1.21
N TYR A 7 1.58 -1.61 -2.00
CA TYR A 7 1.01 -2.94 -1.93
C TYR A 7 2.09 -3.98 -2.20
N SER A 8 1.95 -5.18 -1.62
CA SER A 8 2.76 -6.33 -1.94
C SER A 8 1.91 -7.36 -2.67
N ARG A 9 2.43 -7.87 -3.79
CA ARG A 9 1.77 -8.87 -4.64
C ARG A 9 2.76 -10.00 -4.91
N GLY A 10 2.41 -11.22 -4.54
CA GLY A 10 3.26 -12.40 -4.77
C GLY A 10 4.67 -12.27 -4.18
N GLY A 11 4.83 -11.55 -3.05
CA GLY A 11 6.12 -11.27 -2.42
C GLY A 11 6.87 -10.05 -2.96
N THR A 12 6.38 -9.39 -4.01
CA THR A 12 6.98 -8.16 -4.55
C THR A 12 6.26 -6.93 -4.02
N SER A 13 7.00 -6.03 -3.36
CA SER A 13 6.45 -4.79 -2.79
C SER A 13 6.59 -3.61 -3.76
N HIS A 14 5.48 -2.91 -3.97
CA HIS A 14 5.38 -1.70 -4.78
C HIS A 14 5.01 -0.53 -3.89
N TYR A 15 5.79 0.55 -3.91
CA TYR A 15 5.52 1.76 -3.15
C TYR A 15 5.41 2.96 -4.08
N VAL A 16 4.55 3.91 -3.71
CA VAL A 16 4.53 5.23 -4.34
C VAL A 16 5.54 6.17 -3.68
N SER A 17 5.73 7.33 -4.30
CA SER A 17 6.49 8.43 -3.72
C SER A 17 5.94 8.80 -2.33
N ALA A 18 6.82 9.25 -1.45
CA ALA A 18 6.42 9.70 -0.12
C ALA A 18 5.42 10.85 -0.22
N VAL A 19 4.30 10.71 0.48
CA VAL A 19 3.26 11.71 0.62
C VAL A 19 3.33 12.35 2.00
N SER A 20 3.17 13.67 2.04
CA SER A 20 2.97 14.39 3.29
C SER A 20 1.55 14.18 3.81
N ILE A 21 1.43 13.76 5.06
CA ILE A 21 0.16 13.53 5.75
C ILE A 21 0.17 14.21 7.12
N SER A 22 -0.98 14.79 7.48
CA SER A 22 -1.24 15.44 8.77
C SER A 22 -2.29 14.66 9.58
N SER A 23 -2.35 14.88 10.89
CA SER A 23 -3.33 14.22 11.75
C SER A 23 -4.76 14.49 11.27
N GLY A 24 -5.61 13.45 11.25
CA GLY A 24 -6.99 13.53 10.76
C GLY A 24 -7.15 13.56 9.24
N GLN A 25 -6.06 13.51 8.46
CA GLN A 25 -6.15 13.43 7.00
C GLN A 25 -6.12 11.99 6.51
N ASN A 26 -6.91 11.73 5.47
CA ASN A 26 -6.85 10.48 4.71
C ASN A 26 -6.08 10.71 3.42
N LYS A 27 -5.20 9.75 3.08
CA LYS A 27 -4.55 9.67 1.78
C LYS A 27 -4.86 8.31 1.18
N SER A 28 -5.25 8.31 -0.08
CA SER A 28 -5.51 7.11 -0.87
C SER A 28 -4.69 7.16 -2.15
N HIS A 29 -4.37 5.99 -2.68
CA HIS A 29 -3.75 5.82 -3.98
C HIS A 29 -4.41 4.63 -4.67
N THR A 30 -4.62 4.74 -5.98
CA THR A 30 -5.24 3.69 -6.79
C THR A 30 -4.20 3.17 -7.77
N TRP A 31 -3.99 1.86 -7.77
CA TRP A 31 -3.12 1.18 -8.72
C TRP A 31 -3.96 0.56 -9.82
N ALA A 32 -3.65 0.90 -11.08
CA ALA A 32 -4.21 0.23 -12.24
C ALA A 32 -3.44 -1.09 -12.45
N LEU A 33 -3.96 -2.17 -11.86
CA LEU A 33 -3.41 -3.52 -12.02
C LEU A 33 -4.19 -4.26 -13.11
N ALA A 34 -3.50 -5.14 -13.84
CA ALA A 34 -4.15 -6.03 -14.82
C ALA A 34 -5.13 -6.98 -14.11
N GLU A 35 -6.13 -7.49 -14.82
CA GLU A 35 -7.17 -8.37 -14.24
C GLU A 35 -6.59 -9.60 -13.52
N SER A 36 -5.46 -10.14 -14.00
CA SER A 36 -4.74 -11.24 -13.36
C SER A 36 -4.23 -10.92 -11.95
N ALA A 37 -4.28 -9.65 -11.52
CA ALA A 37 -3.91 -9.21 -10.18
C ALA A 37 -5.03 -9.37 -9.15
N TYR A 38 -6.30 -9.36 -9.59
CA TYR A 38 -7.42 -9.52 -8.66
C TYR A 38 -7.43 -10.89 -8.00
N CYS A 39 -6.87 -11.91 -8.67
CA CYS A 39 -6.77 -13.27 -8.13
C CYS A 39 -5.47 -13.60 -7.40
N THR A 40 -4.62 -12.60 -7.15
CA THR A 40 -3.36 -12.80 -6.43
C THR A 40 -3.42 -12.18 -5.05
N SER A 41 -2.86 -12.87 -4.07
CA SER A 41 -2.77 -12.38 -2.70
C SER A 41 -2.09 -11.01 -2.66
N THR A 42 -2.87 -9.99 -2.27
CA THR A 42 -2.44 -8.60 -2.23
C THR A 42 -2.48 -8.09 -0.80
N ILE A 43 -1.38 -7.49 -0.35
CA ILE A 43 -1.21 -6.94 1.00
C ILE A 43 -1.03 -5.43 0.86
N GLY A 44 -1.87 -4.62 1.48
CA GLY A 44 -1.66 -3.17 1.57
C GLY A 44 -0.46 -2.86 2.47
N LEU A 45 0.38 -1.92 2.06
CA LEU A 45 1.59 -1.51 2.78
C LEU A 45 1.54 -0.01 3.09
N LEU A 46 1.86 0.34 4.32
CA LEU A 46 2.09 1.71 4.76
C LEU A 46 3.46 1.77 5.42
N LYS A 47 4.33 2.66 4.93
CA LYS A 47 5.64 2.93 5.54
C LYS A 47 5.68 4.38 5.97
N TYR A 48 6.07 4.67 7.20
CA TYR A 48 6.14 6.04 7.71
C TYR A 48 7.37 6.23 8.59
N THR A 49 7.68 7.48 8.91
CA THR A 49 8.81 7.77 9.80
C THR A 49 8.49 7.22 11.21
N GLY A 50 9.13 6.11 11.58
CA GLY A 50 8.91 5.43 12.85
C GLY A 50 8.26 4.04 12.76
N GLY A 51 7.91 3.56 11.56
CA GLY A 51 7.40 2.19 11.42
C GLY A 51 6.82 1.84 10.06
N SER A 52 6.25 0.64 10.01
CA SER A 52 5.48 0.14 8.88
C SER A 52 4.26 -0.60 9.37
N TYR A 53 3.19 -0.54 8.59
CA TYR A 53 1.95 -1.26 8.79
C TYR A 53 1.59 -2.04 7.53
N GLN A 54 1.03 -3.23 7.71
CA GLN A 54 0.59 -4.10 6.63
C GLN A 54 -0.84 -4.53 6.91
N THR A 55 -1.69 -4.48 5.89
CA THR A 55 -3.04 -5.06 6.00
C THR A 55 -2.96 -6.58 5.91
N PRO A 56 -4.00 -7.32 6.34
CA PRO A 56 -4.14 -8.72 5.97
C PRO A 56 -4.09 -8.91 4.44
N ALA A 57 -3.63 -10.06 4.00
CA ALA A 57 -3.64 -10.42 2.58
C ALA A 57 -5.09 -10.62 2.13
N SER A 58 -5.48 -9.91 1.07
CA SER A 58 -6.73 -10.16 0.36
C SER A 58 -6.48 -11.20 -0.72
N HIS A 59 -7.28 -12.26 -0.72
CA HIS A 59 -7.34 -13.27 -1.78
C HIS A 59 -8.78 -13.28 -2.32
N CYS A 60 -8.94 -13.53 -3.63
CA CYS A 60 -10.25 -13.71 -4.25
C CYS A 60 -10.82 -15.10 -3.98
#